data_AF-A0A345QP26-F1
#
_entry.id   AF-A0A345QP26-F1
#
_cell.length_a   1.000
_cell.length_b   1.000
_cell.length_c   1.000
_cell.angle_alpha   90.00
_cell.angle_beta   90.00
_cell.angle_gamma   90.00
#
_symmetry.space_group_name_H-M   'P 1'
#
loop_
_entity.id
_entity.type
_entity.pdbx_description
1 polymer ?
#
loop_
_entity_poly.entity_id
_entity_poly.type
_entity_poly.pdbx_seq_one_letter_code
_entity_poly.pdbx_strand_id
1 'polypeptide(L)' 'MMYAVAEYGITNLKGKCIAERAQALIGLAHPDFREGLEREACENRLTPRGFF' A
#
# COMPACT_ATOMS: atom_id res chain seq x y z
N MET A 1 5.73 -13.13 -1.40
CA MET A 1 5.20 -12.69 -0.09
C MET A 1 3.73 -13.05 -0.01
N MET A 2 3.28 -13.65 1.08
CA MET A 2 1.89 -14.10 1.24
C MET A 2 1.14 -13.18 2.21
N TYR A 3 1.74 -12.85 3.36
CA TYR A 3 1.16 -11.90 4.32
C TYR A 3 2.21 -10.88 4.76
N ALA A 4 1.78 -9.65 5.03
CA ALA A 4 2.57 -8.62 5.66
C ALA A 4 1.87 -8.19 6.96
N VAL A 5 2.65 -8.03 8.03
CA VAL A 5 2.17 -7.70 9.38
C VAL A 5 2.87 -6.44 9.84
N ALA A 6 2.11 -5.50 10.41
CA ALA A 6 2.62 -4.34 11.11
C ALA A 6 1.80 -4.14 12.40
N GLU A 7 2.20 -3.15 13.21
CA GLU A 7 1.49 -2.77 14.43
C GLU A 7 0.01 -2.37 14.18
N TYR A 8 -0.32 -1.99 12.94
CA TYR A 8 -1.67 -1.65 12.51
C TYR A 8 -2.48 -2.83 11.93
N GLY A 9 -1.92 -4.04 11.88
CA GLY A 9 -2.64 -5.26 11.50
C GLY A 9 -1.90 -6.20 10.56
N ILE A 10 -2.65 -7.00 9.80
CA ILE A 10 -2.14 -7.95 8.81
C ILE A 10 -2.83 -7.77 7.46
N THR A 11 -2.09 -7.87 6.36
CA THR A 11 -2.65 -7.87 5.00
C THR A 11 -2.13 -9.03 4.17
N ASN A 12 -3.02 -9.64 3.39
CA ASN A 12 -2.66 -10.67 2.42
C ASN A 12 -2.30 -10.02 1.08
N LEU A 13 -1.13 -10.37 0.54
CA LEU A 13 -0.63 -9.85 -0.75
C LEU A 13 -0.74 -10.89 -1.88
N LYS A 14 -1.17 -12.12 -1.58
CA LYS A 14 -1.29 -13.17 -2.58
C LYS A 14 -2.42 -12.86 -3.56
N GLY A 15 -2.12 -12.91 -4.85
CA GLY A 15 -3.09 -12.68 -5.93
C GLY A 15 -3.43 -11.22 -6.20
N LYS A 16 -2.85 -10.27 -5.45
CA LYS A 16 -3.05 -8.84 -5.66
C LYS A 16 -2.10 -8.27 -6.71
N CYS A 17 -2.61 -7.37 -7.55
CA CYS A 17 -1.83 -6.59 -8.49
C CYS A 17 -0.91 -5.60 -7.76
N ILE A 18 0.07 -5.03 -8.46
CA ILE A 18 1.04 -4.10 -7.85
C ILE A 18 0.34 -2.92 -7.15
N ALA A 19 -0.67 -2.32 -7.78
CA ALA A 19 -1.44 -1.24 -7.20
C ALA A 19 -2.18 -1.64 -5.92
N GLU A 20 -2.84 -2.81 -5.94
CA GLU A 20 -3.55 -3.35 -4.78
C GLU A 20 -2.58 -3.72 -3.65
N ARG A 21 -1.36 -4.17 -3.98
CA ARG A 21 -0.31 -4.45 -3.00
C ARG A 21 0.22 -3.17 -2.38
N ALA A 22 0.44 -2.13 -3.17
CA ALA A 22 0.85 -0.82 -2.68
C ALA A 22 -0.20 -0.25 -1.72
N GLN A 23 -1.47 -0.23 -2.10
CA GLN A 23 -2.57 0.21 -1.21
C GLN A 23 -2.67 -0.63 0.07
N ALA A 24 -2.57 -1.96 -0.05
CA ALA A 24 -2.61 -2.85 1.09
C ALA A 24 -1.47 -2.59 2.09
N LEU A 25 -0.29 -2.25 1.60
CA LEU A 25 0.88 -1.93 2.42
C LEU A 25 0.77 -0.53 3.04
N ILE A 26 0.32 0.46 2.26
CA ILE A 26 0.09 1.84 2.73
C ILE A 26 -0.96 1.85 3.85
N GLY A 27 -2.07 1.11 3.70
CA GLY A 27 -3.10 1.00 4.73
C GLY A 27 -2.59 0.34 6.02
N LEU A 28 -1.57 -0.51 5.92
CA LEU A 28 -0.90 -1.14 7.06
C LEU A 28 0.12 -0.23 7.75
N ALA A 29 0.52 0.86 7.11
CA ALA A 29 1.44 1.83 7.69
C ALA A 29 0.72 2.76 8.68
N HIS A 30 1.52 3.35 9.58
CA HIS A 30 1.09 4.35 10.55
C HIS A 30 0.44 5.56 9.84
N PRO A 31 -0.67 6.13 10.35
CA PRO A 31 -1.44 7.19 9.68
C PRO A 31 -0.60 8.38 9.21
N ASP A 32 0.33 8.86 10.03
CA ASP A 32 1.28 9.94 9.68
C ASP A 32 2.11 9.70 8.40
N PHE A 33 2.34 8.44 8.03
CA PHE A 33 3.20 8.10 6.88
C PHE A 33 2.40 7.74 5.63
N ARG A 34 1.08 7.59 5.72
CA ARG A 34 0.25 7.15 4.59
C ARG A 34 0.33 8.13 3.42
N GLU A 35 0.13 9.42 3.68
CA GLU A 35 0.16 10.46 2.65
C GLU A 35 1.50 10.49 1.89
N GLY A 36 2.61 10.35 2.61
CA GLY A 36 3.95 10.29 2.02
C GLY A 36 4.14 9.06 1.13
N LEU A 37 3.71 7.89 1.60
CA LEU A 37 3.79 6.64 0.85
C LEU A 37 2.84 6.60 -0.36
N GLU A 38 1.67 7.24 -0.26
CA GLU A 38 0.73 7.40 -1.37
C GLU A 38 1.33 8.27 -2.48
N ARG A 39 1.97 9.38 -2.10
CA ARG A 39 2.67 10.25 -3.04
C ARG A 39 3.82 9.50 -3.72
N GLU A 40 4.65 8.81 -2.94
CA GLU A 40 5.76 8.01 -3.46
C GLU A 40 5.28 6.89 -4.39
N ALA A 41 4.16 6.23 -4.07
CA ALA A 41 3.56 5.20 -4.93
C ALA A 41 3.06 5.78 -6.26
N CYS A 42 2.50 6.99 -6.24
CA CYS A 42 2.07 7.71 -7.44
C CYS A 42 3.27 8.16 -8.30
N GLU A 43 4.31 8.70 -7.67
CA GLU A 43 5.56 9.11 -8.33
C GLU A 43 6.24 7.93 -9.02
N ASN A 44 6.28 6.79 -8.34
CA ASN A 44 6.83 5.54 -8.86
C ASN A 44 5.88 4.76 -9.78
N ARG A 45 4.70 5.31 -10.11
CA ARG A 45 3.69 4.69 -10.98
C ARG A 45 3.25 3.29 -10.51
N LEU A 46 3.30 3.04 -9.21
CA LEU A 46 2.84 1.79 -8.59
C LEU A 46 1.32 1.74 -8.50
N THR A 47 0.66 2.90 -8.42
CA THR A 47 -0.80 3.06 -8.40
C THR A 47 -1.25 3.95 -9.56
N PRO A 48 -2.42 3.67 -10.18
CA PRO A 48 -3.00 4.53 -11.20
C PRO A 48 -3.45 5.87 -10.61
N ARG A 49 -3.25 6.96 -11.36
CA ARG A 49 -3.73 8.30 -10.97
C ARG A 49 -5.26 8.30 -10.95
N GLY A 50 -5.87 8.50 -9.77
CA GLY A 50 -7.33 8.61 -9.61
C GLY A 50 -8.03 7.45 -8.89
N PHE A 51 -7.30 6.62 -8.15
CA PHE A 51 -7.88 5.52 -7.34
C PHE A 51 -8.22 5.92 -5.88
N PHE A 52 -8.23 7.22 -5.57
CA PHE A 52 -8.54 7.81 -4.26
C PHE A 52 -9.50 8.99 -4.42
#